data_AF-A0A800K5E4-F1
#
_entry.id   AF-A0A800K5E4-F1
#
_cell.length_a   1.000
_cell.length_b   1.000
_cell.length_c   1.000
_cell.angle_alpha   90.00
_cell.angle_beta   90.00
_cell.angle_gamma   90.00
#
_symmetry.space_group_name_H-M   'P 1'
#
loop_
_entity.id
_entity.type
_entity.pdbx_description
1 polymer ?
#
loop_
_entity_poly.entity_id
_entity_poly.type
_entity_poly.pdbx_seq_one_letter_code
_entity_poly.pdbx_strand_id
1 'polypeptide(L)'
;MQIRVCAEKAQKRGDEFLVVAELCSGGSNGRRVLHARASVVLAARQPDASSTAGAAKVSSNLPALDQSIETIYAETLFHGPAMHGLLDVERCGDAGLVARCRVAPPPGDWMEDPVRNRWIADPLVLDSALQAMIVWTSDQVGQASLPSRFTRYRQFVPSFPTEGARIVIDVHQRTNGKVVSDIDWIGDDGELLARLEGYESVVDSSLSRAFRHNRLDESAPTKA
;
A
#
# COMPACT_ATOMS: atom_id res chain seq x y z
N MET A 1 -19.64 5.46 -10.69
CA MET A 1 -19.43 3.98 -10.67
C MET A 1 -19.56 3.53 -9.23
N GLN A 2 -20.50 2.63 -8.89
CA GLN A 2 -20.62 2.14 -7.51
C GLN A 2 -19.69 0.94 -7.30
N ILE A 3 -18.77 1.05 -6.34
CA ILE A 3 -17.90 -0.05 -5.89
C ILE A 3 -18.62 -0.83 -4.79
N ARG A 4 -18.46 -2.14 -4.79
CA ARG A 4 -19.05 -3.08 -3.83
C ARG A 4 -18.00 -4.07 -3.35
N VAL A 5 -18.05 -4.39 -2.05
CA VAL A 5 -17.29 -5.48 -1.45
C VAL A 5 -18.24 -6.68 -1.30
N CYS A 6 -17.93 -7.78 -1.97
CA CYS A 6 -18.65 -9.04 -1.85
C CYS A 6 -17.81 -10.02 -1.03
N ALA A 7 -18.41 -10.69 -0.06
CA ALA A 7 -17.75 -11.72 0.74
C ALA A 7 -18.51 -13.05 0.63
N GLU A 8 -17.78 -14.14 0.41
CA GLU A 8 -18.33 -15.49 0.48
C GLU A 8 -18.64 -15.89 1.93
N LYS A 9 -19.41 -16.97 2.11
CA LYS A 9 -19.67 -17.53 3.44
C LYS A 9 -18.36 -17.96 4.10
N ALA A 10 -18.15 -17.52 5.33
CA ALA A 10 -16.99 -17.90 6.13
C ALA A 10 -16.90 -19.43 6.32
N GLN A 11 -15.72 -19.98 6.06
CA GLN A 11 -15.42 -21.40 6.25
C GLN A 11 -14.52 -21.56 7.47
N LYS A 12 -15.00 -22.29 8.49
CA LYS A 12 -14.20 -22.58 9.69
C LYS A 12 -13.03 -23.52 9.33
N ARG A 13 -11.82 -23.18 9.76
CA ARG A 13 -10.60 -23.99 9.63
C ARG A 13 -9.84 -23.96 10.96
N GLY A 14 -9.97 -25.03 11.75
CA GLY A 14 -9.44 -25.03 13.12
C GLY A 14 -10.07 -23.90 13.95
N ASP A 15 -9.23 -23.01 14.48
CA ASP A 15 -9.62 -21.84 15.28
C ASP A 15 -9.78 -20.56 14.46
N GLU A 16 -9.66 -20.65 13.13
CA GLU A 16 -9.75 -19.52 12.20
C GLU A 16 -10.97 -19.65 11.28
N PHE A 17 -11.31 -18.56 10.61
CA PHE A 17 -12.27 -18.55 9.51
C PHE A 17 -11.63 -17.99 8.24
N LEU A 18 -11.80 -18.72 7.15
CA LEU A 18 -11.40 -18.27 5.82
C LEU A 18 -12.60 -17.65 5.11
N VAL A 19 -12.44 -16.42 4.61
CA VAL A 19 -13.44 -15.69 3.83
C VAL A 19 -12.81 -15.25 2.52
N VAL A 20 -13.41 -15.58 1.38
CA VAL A 20 -13.01 -14.99 0.11
C VAL A 20 -13.76 -13.67 -0.05
N ALA A 21 -13.04 -12.58 -0.30
CA ALA A 21 -13.59 -11.26 -0.54
C ALA A 21 -13.21 -10.77 -1.95
N GLU A 22 -14.15 -10.08 -2.60
CA GLU A 22 -13.99 -9.49 -3.93
C GLU A 22 -14.44 -8.03 -3.93
N LEU A 23 -13.62 -7.15 -4.51
CA LEU A 23 -13.95 -5.76 -4.79
C LEU A 23 -14.42 -5.66 -6.24
N CYS A 24 -15.65 -5.19 -6.48
CA CYS A 24 -16.27 -5.19 -7.80
C CYS A 24 -17.10 -3.94 -8.07
N SER A 25 -17.34 -3.63 -9.34
CA SER A 25 -18.30 -2.61 -9.75
C SER A 25 -19.26 -3.14 -10.83
N GLY A 26 -20.34 -2.39 -11.07
CA GLY A 26 -21.15 -2.56 -12.28
C GLY A 26 -20.50 -1.81 -13.44
N GLY A 27 -20.19 -2.52 -14.52
CA GLY A 27 -19.73 -1.92 -15.79
C GLY A 27 -20.86 -1.18 -16.50
N SER A 28 -20.49 -0.32 -17.46
CA SER A 28 -21.43 0.49 -18.25
C SER A 28 -22.46 -0.32 -19.05
N ASN A 29 -22.16 -1.60 -19.30
CA ASN A 29 -23.04 -2.57 -19.98
C ASN A 29 -23.80 -3.48 -19.01
N GLY A 30 -23.82 -3.16 -17.72
CA GLY A 30 -24.43 -3.99 -16.66
C GLY A 30 -23.62 -5.23 -16.27
N ARG A 31 -22.48 -5.51 -16.90
CA ARG A 31 -21.61 -6.64 -16.53
C ARG A 31 -20.79 -6.31 -15.29
N ARG A 32 -20.62 -7.28 -14.42
CA ARG A 32 -19.75 -7.17 -13.24
C ARG A 32 -18.29 -7.02 -13.68
N VAL A 33 -17.59 -6.05 -13.10
CA VAL A 33 -16.14 -5.88 -13.23
C VAL A 33 -15.50 -6.25 -11.89
N LEU A 34 -14.58 -7.21 -11.90
CA LEU A 34 -13.76 -7.59 -10.74
C LEU A 34 -12.51 -6.71 -10.72
N HIS A 35 -12.25 -6.04 -9.60
CA HIS A 35 -11.08 -5.18 -9.39
C HIS A 35 -10.01 -5.87 -8.55
N ALA A 36 -10.43 -6.55 -7.49
CA ALA A 36 -9.52 -7.29 -6.61
C ALA A 36 -10.22 -8.49 -5.98
N ARG A 37 -9.45 -9.53 -5.66
CA ARG A 37 -9.89 -10.71 -4.91
C ARG A 37 -8.82 -11.10 -3.92
N ALA A 38 -9.22 -11.46 -2.71
CA ALA A 38 -8.31 -11.97 -1.69
C ALA A 38 -9.00 -13.03 -0.82
N SER A 39 -8.18 -13.87 -0.19
CA SER A 39 -8.61 -14.70 0.94
C SER A 39 -8.23 -14.00 2.23
N VAL A 40 -9.23 -13.71 3.06
CA VAL A 40 -9.10 -13.09 4.38
C VAL A 40 -9.17 -14.19 5.43
N VAL A 41 -8.15 -14.26 6.28
CA VAL A 41 -8.14 -15.15 7.44
C VAL A 41 -8.56 -14.33 8.65
N LEU A 42 -9.69 -14.71 9.25
CA LEU A 42 -10.19 -14.12 10.48
C LEU A 42 -9.77 -15.01 11.64
N ALA A 43 -8.96 -14.46 12.54
CA ALA A 43 -8.48 -15.12 13.75
C ALA A 43 -8.83 -14.28 14.99
N ALA A 44 -8.84 -14.91 16.16
CA ALA A 44 -9.15 -14.22 17.42
C ALA A 44 -8.02 -13.27 17.88
N ARG A 45 -6.80 -13.45 17.38
CA ARG A 45 -5.61 -12.67 17.73
C ARG A 45 -4.75 -12.46 16.49
N GLN A 46 -3.99 -11.36 16.47
CA GLN A 46 -2.96 -11.12 15.47
C GLN A 46 -1.89 -12.23 15.54
N PRO A 47 -1.25 -12.56 14.40
CA PRO A 47 -0.06 -13.40 14.41
C PRO A 47 1.06 -12.72 15.21
N ASP A 48 1.92 -13.53 15.83
CA ASP A 48 3.12 -13.02 16.52
C ASP A 48 4.17 -12.61 15.48
N ALA A 49 4.69 -11.38 15.56
CA ALA A 49 5.75 -10.90 14.67
C ALA A 49 7.00 -11.79 14.71
N SER A 50 7.35 -12.35 15.88
CA SER A 50 8.50 -13.23 16.08
C SER A 50 8.39 -14.56 15.33
N SER A 51 7.16 -14.97 14.96
CA SER A 51 6.93 -16.15 14.13
C SER A 51 7.27 -15.93 12.65
N THR A 52 7.53 -14.69 12.24
CA THR A 52 7.92 -14.35 10.88
C THR A 52 9.44 -14.43 10.74
N ALA A 53 9.93 -15.42 9.98
CA ALA A 53 11.35 -15.51 9.66
C ALA A 53 11.78 -14.33 8.74
N GLY A 54 12.92 -13.71 9.08
CA GLY A 54 13.60 -12.74 8.21
C GLY A 54 12.88 -11.40 8.04
N ALA A 55 12.86 -10.57 9.09
CA ALA A 55 12.60 -9.12 8.95
C ALA A 55 13.41 -8.57 7.76
N ALA A 56 12.81 -7.72 6.91
CA ALA A 56 13.48 -7.16 5.75
C ALA A 56 14.69 -6.39 6.28
N LYS A 57 15.88 -6.91 5.97
CA LYS A 57 17.10 -6.23 6.37
C LYS A 57 17.26 -5.08 5.42
N VAL A 58 17.00 -3.86 5.91
CA VAL A 58 17.38 -2.64 5.20
C VAL A 58 18.83 -2.83 4.74
N SER A 59 19.03 -2.86 3.43
CA SER A 59 20.40 -2.84 2.89
C SER A 59 21.03 -1.54 3.38
N SER A 60 22.06 -1.65 4.22
CA SER A 60 22.71 -0.49 4.86
C SER A 60 23.34 0.49 3.85
N ASN A 61 23.38 0.10 2.56
CA ASN A 61 24.12 0.78 1.51
C ASN A 61 23.20 1.49 0.48
N LEU A 62 21.90 1.63 0.74
CA LEU A 62 21.03 2.43 -0.13
C LEU A 62 21.44 3.91 -0.05
N PRO A 63 21.67 4.61 -1.19
CA PRO A 63 21.99 6.03 -1.18
C PRO A 63 20.78 6.85 -0.71
N ALA A 64 21.06 8.04 -0.19
CA ALA A 64 20.00 9.00 0.10
C ALA A 64 19.34 9.47 -1.20
N LEU A 65 18.02 9.63 -1.21
CA LEU A 65 17.33 10.26 -2.33
C LEU A 65 17.32 11.78 -2.09
N ASP A 66 17.98 12.53 -2.95
CA ASP A 66 18.08 14.00 -2.84
C ASP A 66 16.88 14.69 -3.49
N GLN A 67 15.67 14.38 -3.01
CA GLN A 67 14.42 14.98 -3.47
C GLN A 67 13.50 15.27 -2.27
N SER A 68 12.95 16.48 -2.23
CA SER A 68 11.95 16.84 -1.22
C SER A 68 10.65 16.05 -1.42
N ILE A 69 9.91 15.83 -0.34
CA ILE A 69 8.61 15.15 -0.42
C ILE A 69 7.61 15.94 -1.27
N GLU A 70 7.69 17.27 -1.25
CA GLU A 70 6.90 18.17 -2.07
C GLU A 70 7.20 17.95 -3.56
N THR A 71 8.49 17.84 -3.94
CA THR A 71 8.90 17.53 -5.32
C THR A 71 8.40 16.15 -5.74
N ILE A 72 8.50 15.13 -4.87
CA ILE A 72 8.03 13.78 -5.17
C ILE A 72 6.52 13.78 -5.47
N TYR A 73 5.71 14.44 -4.65
CA TYR A 73 4.29 14.60 -4.94
C TYR A 73 4.03 15.47 -6.17
N ALA A 74 4.84 16.49 -6.39
CA ALA A 74 4.66 17.43 -7.49
C ALA A 74 5.10 16.87 -8.84
N GLU A 75 6.03 15.92 -8.93
CA GLU A 75 6.62 15.50 -10.21
C GLU A 75 6.46 14.01 -10.49
N THR A 76 6.35 13.19 -9.44
CA THR A 76 6.34 11.72 -9.57
C THR A 76 4.97 11.11 -9.28
N LEU A 77 4.33 11.54 -8.19
CA LEU A 77 3.04 10.99 -7.75
C LEU A 77 1.86 11.81 -8.32
N PHE A 78 0.68 11.21 -8.31
CA PHE A 78 -0.57 11.81 -8.81
C PHE A 78 -1.64 11.96 -7.71
N HIS A 79 -1.29 11.63 -6.47
CA HIS A 79 -2.19 11.60 -5.33
C HIS A 79 -2.55 13.04 -4.89
N GLY A 80 -3.82 13.27 -4.53
CA GLY A 80 -4.25 14.53 -3.93
C GLY A 80 -3.90 14.61 -2.43
N PRO A 81 -4.02 15.79 -1.79
CA PRO A 81 -3.54 16.03 -0.42
C PRO A 81 -4.07 15.06 0.64
N ALA A 82 -5.33 14.61 0.52
CA ALA A 82 -5.91 13.63 1.42
C ALA A 82 -5.17 12.28 1.40
N MET A 83 -4.53 11.94 0.27
CA MET A 83 -3.76 10.72 0.03
C MET A 83 -2.25 10.95 0.12
N HIS A 84 -1.78 12.13 0.55
CA HIS A 84 -0.36 12.38 0.79
C HIS A 84 0.08 11.71 2.09
N GLY A 85 0.38 10.41 2.02
CA GLY A 85 0.76 9.59 3.16
C GLY A 85 2.25 9.48 3.41
N LEU A 86 3.09 9.63 2.37
CA LEU A 86 4.54 9.70 2.52
C LEU A 86 4.96 11.04 3.13
N LEU A 87 5.82 10.97 4.13
CA LEU A 87 6.40 12.12 4.83
C LEU A 87 7.82 12.42 4.34
N ASP A 88 8.56 11.37 3.99
CA ASP A 88 9.94 11.46 3.53
C ASP A 88 10.33 10.17 2.79
N VAL A 89 11.26 10.25 1.84
CA VAL A 89 11.90 9.11 1.19
C VAL A 89 13.38 9.15 1.50
N GLU A 90 13.75 8.49 2.60
CA GLU A 90 15.09 8.56 3.19
C GLU A 90 16.17 8.01 2.26
N ARG A 91 15.89 6.89 1.58
CA ARG A 91 16.86 6.15 0.76
C ARG A 91 16.19 5.45 -0.42
N CYS A 92 16.85 5.44 -1.56
CA CYS A 92 16.37 4.75 -2.77
C CYS A 92 17.57 4.21 -3.57
N GLY A 93 17.53 2.95 -4.00
CA GLY A 93 18.57 2.36 -4.84
C GLY A 93 18.17 0.99 -5.38
N ASP A 94 19.05 0.33 -6.12
CA ASP A 94 18.72 -0.91 -6.84
C ASP A 94 18.09 -2.01 -5.98
N ALA A 95 18.48 -2.12 -4.71
CA ALA A 95 17.98 -3.14 -3.79
C ALA A 95 16.63 -2.78 -3.14
N GLY A 96 16.18 -1.53 -3.23
CA GLY A 96 14.90 -1.11 -2.64
C GLY A 96 14.85 0.34 -2.19
N LEU A 97 13.92 0.63 -1.29
CA LEU A 97 13.61 1.98 -0.84
C LEU A 97 13.22 1.99 0.64
N VAL A 98 13.59 3.07 1.32
CA VAL A 98 13.17 3.34 2.69
C VAL A 98 12.51 4.71 2.76
N ALA A 99 11.33 4.76 3.39
CA ALA A 99 10.52 5.96 3.48
C ALA A 99 9.80 6.01 4.83
N ARG A 100 9.23 7.17 5.17
CA ARG A 100 8.32 7.34 6.31
C ARG A 100 6.94 7.70 5.83
N CYS A 101 5.92 7.16 6.51
CA CYS A 101 4.53 7.49 6.23
C CYS A 101 3.75 7.79 7.50
N ARG A 102 2.64 8.50 7.33
CA ARG A 102 1.65 8.77 8.37
C ARG A 102 0.44 7.84 8.27
N VAL A 103 -0.32 7.77 9.36
CA VAL A 103 -1.63 7.12 9.40
C VAL A 103 -2.73 7.94 8.71
N ALA A 104 -3.78 7.24 8.25
CA ALA A 104 -4.99 7.85 7.74
C ALA A 104 -5.73 8.62 8.85
N PRO A 105 -6.50 9.66 8.50
CA PRO A 105 -7.49 10.20 9.43
C PRO A 105 -8.57 9.13 9.75
N PRO A 106 -9.37 9.34 10.79
CA PRO A 106 -10.45 8.41 11.14
C PRO A 106 -11.42 8.16 9.99
N PRO A 107 -12.07 6.97 9.91
CA PRO A 107 -13.00 6.64 8.83
C PRO A 107 -14.09 7.69 8.53
N GLY A 108 -14.60 8.39 9.54
CA GLY A 108 -15.63 9.42 9.37
C GLY A 108 -15.17 10.68 8.62
N ASP A 109 -13.86 10.86 8.42
CA ASP A 109 -13.32 11.95 7.60
C ASP A 109 -13.32 11.57 6.12
N TRP A 110 -13.30 10.28 5.80
CA TRP A 110 -13.22 9.76 4.43
C TRP A 110 -14.53 9.16 3.93
N MET A 111 -15.40 8.68 4.82
CA MET A 111 -16.65 8.00 4.50
C MET A 111 -17.84 8.77 5.07
N GLU A 112 -18.92 8.89 4.28
CA GLU A 112 -20.18 9.47 4.77
C GLU A 112 -20.82 8.64 5.90
N ASP A 113 -20.87 7.30 5.75
CA ASP A 113 -21.45 6.37 6.72
C ASP A 113 -20.46 5.24 7.09
N PRO A 114 -19.49 5.51 7.98
CA PRO A 114 -18.46 4.55 8.32
C PRO A 114 -19.01 3.42 9.19
N VAL A 115 -18.80 2.17 8.77
CA VAL A 115 -19.18 0.97 9.54
C VAL A 115 -18.42 0.81 10.87
N ARG A 116 -17.32 1.54 11.05
CA ARG A 116 -16.45 1.54 12.25
C ARG A 116 -15.83 2.92 12.45
N ASN A 117 -15.51 3.26 13.70
CA ASN A 117 -14.82 4.51 14.05
C ASN A 117 -13.28 4.43 13.93
N ARG A 118 -12.72 3.26 13.60
CA ARG A 118 -11.28 3.03 13.42
C ARG A 118 -11.03 2.05 12.28
N TRP A 119 -9.91 2.23 11.59
CA TRP A 119 -9.43 1.31 10.57
C TRP A 119 -8.94 0.00 11.20
N ILE A 120 -9.19 -1.14 10.54
CA ILE A 120 -8.62 -2.45 10.93
C ILE A 120 -7.19 -2.55 10.41
N ALA A 121 -7.00 -2.24 9.13
CA ALA A 121 -5.72 -1.96 8.50
C ALA A 121 -5.79 -0.53 7.98
N ASP A 122 -4.75 0.25 8.26
CA ASP A 122 -4.74 1.67 7.89
C ASP A 122 -4.56 1.84 6.37
N PRO A 123 -5.56 2.39 5.66
CA PRO A 123 -5.52 2.44 4.21
C PRO A 123 -4.41 3.37 3.68
N LEU A 124 -4.09 4.45 4.39
CA LEU A 124 -3.07 5.40 3.94
C LEU A 124 -1.66 4.84 4.15
N VAL A 125 -1.43 4.12 5.26
CA VAL A 125 -0.14 3.45 5.51
C VAL A 125 0.14 2.39 4.44
N LEU A 126 -0.89 1.60 4.08
CA LEU A 126 -0.76 0.59 3.02
C LEU A 126 -0.55 1.22 1.65
N ASP A 127 -1.34 2.24 1.31
CA ASP A 127 -1.21 2.93 0.02
C ASP A 127 0.14 3.66 -0.10
N SER A 128 0.66 4.24 0.99
CA SER A 128 1.97 4.92 1.00
C SER A 128 3.11 3.99 0.58
N ALA A 129 3.05 2.70 0.89
CA ALA A 129 4.03 1.73 0.38
C ALA A 129 3.92 1.53 -1.13
N LEU A 130 2.70 1.58 -1.69
CA LEU A 130 2.47 1.51 -3.13
C LEU A 130 2.94 2.80 -3.81
N GLN A 131 2.73 3.96 -3.18
CA GLN A 131 3.29 5.24 -3.60
C GLN A 131 4.82 5.18 -3.62
N ALA A 132 5.44 4.64 -2.58
CA ALA A 132 6.88 4.46 -2.50
C ALA A 132 7.41 3.55 -3.63
N MET A 133 6.67 2.50 -4.02
CA MET A 133 7.01 1.70 -5.20
C MET A 133 6.95 2.49 -6.51
N ILE A 134 6.03 3.48 -6.65
CA ILE A 134 6.02 4.39 -7.80
C ILE A 134 7.28 5.26 -7.79
N VAL A 135 7.69 5.78 -6.64
CA VAL A 135 8.94 6.55 -6.49
C VAL A 135 10.14 5.70 -6.91
N TRP A 136 10.28 4.50 -6.33
CA TRP A 136 11.39 3.59 -6.66
C TRP A 136 11.42 3.23 -8.15
N THR A 137 10.28 2.88 -8.75
CA THR A 137 10.23 2.54 -10.17
C THR A 137 10.53 3.73 -11.07
N SER A 138 10.08 4.93 -10.69
CA SER A 138 10.37 6.16 -11.44
C SER A 138 11.87 6.50 -11.39
N ASP A 139 12.50 6.34 -10.24
CA ASP A 139 13.93 6.63 -10.03
C ASP A 139 14.84 5.56 -10.67
N GLN A 140 14.59 4.28 -10.40
CA GLN A 140 15.47 3.18 -10.81
C GLN A 140 15.18 2.63 -12.22
N VAL A 141 13.97 2.85 -12.74
CA VAL A 141 13.50 2.32 -14.04
C VAL A 141 13.10 3.45 -15.01
N GLY A 142 12.90 4.68 -14.53
CA GLY A 142 12.46 5.80 -15.37
C GLY A 142 10.98 5.74 -15.76
N GLN A 143 10.20 4.87 -15.11
CA GLN A 143 8.78 4.65 -15.43
C GLN A 143 7.97 4.38 -14.17
N ALA A 144 6.75 4.92 -14.13
CA ALA A 144 5.79 4.62 -13.08
C ALA A 144 5.29 3.16 -13.15
N SER A 145 4.75 2.69 -12.02
CA SER A 145 4.15 1.37 -11.91
C SER A 145 2.79 1.38 -11.22
N LEU A 146 2.02 0.32 -11.38
CA LEU A 146 0.77 0.09 -10.65
C LEU A 146 0.77 -1.30 -9.99
N PRO A 147 0.16 -1.43 -8.80
CA PRO A 147 0.01 -2.72 -8.13
C PRO A 147 -0.83 -3.67 -8.98
N SER A 148 -0.40 -4.93 -9.07
CA SER A 148 -1.12 -5.97 -9.80
C SER A 148 -1.50 -7.16 -8.93
N ARG A 149 -0.64 -7.56 -7.99
CA ARG A 149 -0.93 -8.60 -7.00
C ARG A 149 0.04 -8.52 -5.82
N PHE A 150 -0.27 -9.27 -4.78
CA PHE A 150 0.66 -9.63 -3.72
C PHE A 150 0.35 -11.05 -3.25
N THR A 151 1.32 -11.73 -2.65
CA THR A 151 1.13 -13.09 -2.13
C THR A 151 0.38 -13.05 -0.80
N ARG A 152 0.77 -12.17 0.11
CA ARG A 152 0.20 -12.11 1.46
C ARG A 152 0.42 -10.77 2.12
N TYR A 153 -0.58 -10.30 2.85
CA TYR A 153 -0.44 -9.23 3.83
C TYR A 153 -0.65 -9.80 5.23
N ARG A 154 0.18 -9.40 6.19
CA ARG A 154 -0.02 -9.67 7.62
C ARG A 154 0.21 -8.41 8.42
N GLN A 155 -0.64 -8.21 9.42
CA GLN A 155 -0.50 -7.17 10.42
C GLN A 155 -0.27 -7.83 11.78
N PHE A 156 0.76 -7.39 12.49
CA PHE A 156 1.16 -7.95 13.78
C PHE A 156 0.67 -7.09 14.96
N VAL A 157 0.29 -5.84 14.68
CA VAL A 157 -0.27 -4.90 15.66
C VAL A 157 -1.79 -4.75 15.53
N PRO A 158 -2.52 -4.41 16.61
CA PRO A 158 -3.96 -4.16 16.55
C PRO A 158 -4.33 -2.92 15.72
N SER A 159 -3.43 -1.93 15.68
CA SER A 159 -3.52 -0.72 14.87
C SER A 159 -2.12 -0.15 14.66
N PHE A 160 -1.90 0.57 13.57
CA PHE A 160 -0.66 1.31 13.38
C PHE A 160 -0.51 2.43 14.44
N PRO A 161 0.72 2.75 14.88
CA PRO A 161 0.99 3.88 15.76
C PRO A 161 0.56 5.21 15.15
N THR A 162 0.17 6.18 15.99
CA THR A 162 -0.27 7.51 15.53
C THR A 162 0.82 8.32 14.85
N GLU A 163 2.08 8.01 15.20
CA GLU A 163 3.30 8.59 14.66
C GLU A 163 3.56 8.12 13.22
N GLY A 164 2.89 7.04 12.79
CA GLY A 164 3.06 6.45 11.47
C GLY A 164 3.96 5.22 11.50
N ALA A 165 4.67 5.00 10.40
CA ALA A 165 5.57 3.86 10.24
C ALA A 165 6.71 4.18 9.28
N ARG A 166 7.83 3.48 9.45
CA ARG A 166 8.90 3.41 8.45
C ARG A 166 8.62 2.27 7.47
N ILE A 167 8.54 2.60 6.20
CA ILE A 167 8.37 1.64 5.10
C ILE A 167 9.75 1.17 4.66
N VAL A 168 9.97 -0.13 4.61
CA VAL A 168 11.18 -0.78 4.11
C VAL A 168 10.80 -1.70 2.96
N ILE A 169 11.28 -1.40 1.77
CA ILE A 169 11.02 -2.17 0.56
C ILE A 169 12.29 -2.92 0.20
N ASP A 170 12.17 -4.23 0.00
CA ASP A 170 13.24 -5.12 -0.48
C ASP A 170 12.85 -5.67 -1.86
N VAL A 171 13.62 -5.30 -2.89
CA VAL A 171 13.33 -5.65 -4.29
C VAL A 171 14.05 -6.95 -4.66
N HIS A 172 13.27 -7.98 -4.96
CA HIS A 172 13.78 -9.32 -5.27
C HIS A 172 13.99 -9.56 -6.76
N GLN A 173 13.15 -8.95 -7.60
CA GLN A 173 13.17 -9.18 -9.04
C GLN A 173 12.75 -7.94 -9.81
N ARG A 174 13.50 -7.64 -10.87
CA ARG A 174 13.16 -6.62 -11.88
C ARG A 174 13.20 -7.25 -13.27
N THR A 175 12.16 -6.99 -14.05
CA THR A 175 12.13 -7.25 -15.51
C THR A 175 11.67 -5.98 -16.24
N ASN A 176 11.58 -6.03 -17.57
CA ASN A 176 11.20 -4.87 -18.38
C ASN A 176 9.78 -4.33 -18.11
N GLY A 177 8.89 -5.14 -17.52
CA GLY A 177 7.50 -4.73 -17.28
C GLY A 177 6.97 -5.10 -15.90
N LYS A 178 7.81 -5.62 -15.01
CA LYS A 178 7.38 -6.10 -13.70
C LYS A 178 8.48 -5.93 -12.65
N VAL A 179 8.08 -5.55 -11.45
CA VAL A 179 8.94 -5.56 -10.25
C VAL A 179 8.27 -6.43 -9.19
N VAL A 180 9.08 -7.20 -8.47
CA VAL A 180 8.65 -8.01 -7.32
C VAL A 180 9.42 -7.60 -6.09
N SER A 181 8.71 -7.29 -5.01
CA SER A 181 9.30 -6.88 -3.73
C SER A 181 8.54 -7.42 -2.53
N ASP A 182 9.19 -7.42 -1.38
CA ASP A 182 8.55 -7.48 -0.08
C ASP A 182 8.58 -6.09 0.57
N ILE A 183 7.59 -5.81 1.41
CA ILE A 183 7.46 -4.53 2.10
C ILE A 183 7.18 -4.77 3.57
N ASP A 184 8.00 -4.16 4.42
CA ASP A 184 7.80 -4.11 5.86
C ASP A 184 7.40 -2.71 6.31
N TRP A 185 6.54 -2.66 7.32
CA TRP A 185 6.28 -1.45 8.09
C TRP A 185 6.88 -1.64 9.49
N ILE A 186 7.77 -0.73 9.87
CA ILE A 186 8.55 -0.78 11.10
C ILE A 186 8.19 0.41 11.99
N GLY A 187 7.97 0.17 13.28
CA GLY A 187 7.75 1.22 14.28
C GLY A 187 9.04 1.96 14.64
N ASP A 188 8.92 3.09 15.31
CA ASP A 188 10.09 3.88 15.75
C ASP A 188 10.98 3.13 16.76
N ASP A 189 10.40 2.15 17.48
CA ASP A 189 11.09 1.23 18.37
C ASP A 189 11.77 0.04 17.65
N GLY A 190 11.62 -0.05 16.32
CA GLY A 190 12.14 -1.14 15.51
C GLY A 190 11.22 -2.36 15.42
N GLU A 191 10.02 -2.33 16.00
CA GLU A 191 9.08 -3.45 15.91
C GLU A 191 8.48 -3.58 14.51
N LEU A 192 8.32 -4.82 14.04
CA LEU A 192 7.65 -5.12 12.78
C LEU A 192 6.13 -5.01 12.97
N LEU A 193 5.53 -3.97 12.40
CA LEU A 193 4.10 -3.66 12.52
C LEU A 193 3.26 -4.49 11.55
N ALA A 194 3.74 -4.61 10.30
CA ALA A 194 3.08 -5.35 9.24
C ALA A 194 4.08 -5.73 8.14
N ARG A 195 3.67 -6.67 7.29
CA ARG A 195 4.44 -7.14 6.13
C ARG A 195 3.52 -7.45 4.94
N LEU A 196 3.97 -7.07 3.75
CA LEU A 196 3.41 -7.44 2.45
C LEU A 196 4.44 -8.26 1.67
N GLU A 197 4.13 -9.51 1.40
CA GLU A 197 5.03 -10.45 0.71
C GLU A 197 4.65 -10.64 -0.76
N GLY A 198 5.66 -10.71 -1.61
CA GLY A 198 5.54 -10.96 -3.04
C GLY A 198 4.66 -9.94 -3.74
N TYR A 199 4.77 -8.67 -3.34
CA TYR A 199 4.15 -7.56 -4.03
C TYR A 199 4.67 -7.50 -5.46
N GLU A 200 3.75 -7.38 -6.43
CA GLU A 200 4.10 -7.20 -7.82
C GLU A 200 3.47 -5.93 -8.39
N SER A 201 4.30 -5.09 -9.01
CA SER A 201 3.84 -3.95 -9.79
C SER A 201 4.19 -4.12 -11.28
N VAL A 202 3.27 -3.66 -12.13
CA VAL A 202 3.46 -3.59 -13.58
C VAL A 202 4.04 -2.22 -13.91
N VAL A 203 5.16 -2.22 -14.63
CA VAL A 203 5.86 -1.00 -15.08
C VAL A 203 5.41 -0.68 -16.51
N ASP A 204 4.89 0.52 -16.74
CA ASP A 204 4.38 0.91 -18.05
C ASP A 204 4.54 2.42 -18.30
N SER A 205 5.22 2.75 -19.41
CA SER A 205 5.44 4.13 -19.86
C SER A 205 4.16 4.97 -19.99
N SER A 206 3.03 4.36 -20.35
CA SER A 206 1.74 5.04 -20.51
C SER A 206 1.19 5.56 -19.18
N LEU A 207 1.54 4.92 -18.05
CA LEU A 207 1.14 5.35 -16.71
C LEU A 207 1.73 6.70 -16.36
N SER A 208 3.00 6.94 -16.71
CA SER A 208 3.67 8.22 -16.47
C SER A 208 2.98 9.38 -17.19
N ARG A 209 2.34 9.12 -18.34
CA ARG A 209 1.49 10.11 -19.01
C ARG A 209 0.15 10.25 -18.28
N ALA A 210 -0.51 9.14 -17.94
CA ALA A 210 -1.80 9.16 -17.24
C ALA A 210 -1.74 9.90 -15.89
N PHE A 211 -0.69 9.67 -15.10
CA PHE A 211 -0.48 10.29 -13.80
C PHE A 211 -0.35 11.82 -13.89
N ARG A 212 0.33 12.32 -14.93
CA ARG A 212 0.43 13.77 -15.18
C ARG A 212 -0.90 14.41 -15.56
N HIS A 213 -1.79 13.68 -16.23
CA HIS A 213 -3.11 14.20 -16.64
C HIS A 213 -4.17 14.11 -15.54
N ASN A 214 -4.03 13.19 -14.59
CA ASN A 214 -5.02 12.92 -13.54
C ASN A 214 -4.70 13.57 -12.19
N ARG A 215 -3.94 14.66 -12.19
CA ARG A 215 -3.65 15.40 -10.95
C ARG A 215 -4.94 16.01 -10.43
N LEU A 216 -5.29 15.67 -9.19
CA LEU A 216 -6.42 16.28 -8.50
C LEU A 216 -5.99 17.66 -7.97
N ASP A 217 -6.69 18.71 -8.36
CA ASP A 217 -6.50 20.07 -7.85
C ASP A 217 -6.73 20.12 -6.33
N GLU A 218 -6.07 21.06 -5.62
CA GLU A 218 -6.14 21.26 -4.16
C GLU A 218 -7.53 21.63 -3.60
N SER A 219 -8.60 21.60 -4.41
CA SER A 219 -9.95 21.89 -3.94
C SER A 219 -10.41 20.84 -2.92
N ALA A 220 -10.93 21.33 -1.79
CA ALA A 220 -11.24 20.61 -0.55
C ALA A 220 -11.82 19.19 -0.71
N PRO A 221 -11.49 18.26 0.22
CA PRO A 221 -11.92 16.88 0.13
C PRO A 221 -13.46 16.80 0.11
N THR A 222 -14.01 16.28 -0.99
CA THR A 222 -15.38 15.81 -1.00
C THR A 222 -15.37 14.43 -0.35
N LYS A 223 -16.16 14.23 0.71
CA LYS A 223 -16.31 12.91 1.34
C LYS A 223 -16.85 11.91 0.31
N ALA A 224 -16.42 10.65 0.42
CA ALA A 224 -16.82 9.57 -0.48
C ALA A 224 -17.99 8.75 0.08
#